data_AF-A0A3B8XAL2-F1
#
_entry.id   AF-A0A3B8XAL2-F1
#
_cell.length_a   1.000
_cell.length_b   1.000
_cell.length_c   1.000
_cell.angle_alpha   90.00
_cell.angle_beta   90.00
_cell.angle_gamma   90.00
#
_symmetry.space_group_name_H-M   'P 1'
#
loop_
_entity.id
_entity.type
_entity.pdbx_description
1 polymer ?
#
loop_
_entity_poly.entity_id
_entity_poly.type
_entity_poly.pdbx_seq_one_letter_code
_entity_poly.pdbx_strand_id
1 'polypeptide(L)'
;YDKIVMGIPFFGHNGDKEVDFNEIVFDGYEKKWDDVAKVPYLTKNGQMVLTYDDALSVELKAQYVKDKDLRGAMYWNIEADDANWTLSKAIAGVLLDWKDPSAPQEEAFLATNSYVQKYMEEVNYPCTNNPDTDKEYSYSSVIGYPGGGPSENDVEIPPTYTITWTPASGSQTLRVSEGDWSREYTLSAGVGKQDITNLVPGVTYKWQVTAGGSIVESGQFETRGLLHQVYFAPNVRNGRDLGGYKGLGGKTVVYRKLYRGGAIHGSRTSSAGKKEMLAEGIRAEVDLREASDVPSSSPLGSSVAFYAPGFDSGYNHMVRDNPDKVRDTFSWVVARLREGKPVYFHCAAGRDRTATLAILLEGALGVSESDMAKDYELTYFSPTDWGMSSIKDDNGKVIGYEYKHVRTTYSFKSVRKTIFEKTDTGTYQERIVKYLLQIGVPQKDIDDLRSIMLK
;
A
#
# COMPACT_ATOMS: atom_id res chain seq x y z
N TYR A 1 -1.59 -25.48 -23.39
CA TYR A 1 -0.24 -25.17 -23.88
C TYR A 1 0.85 -25.83 -23.02
N ASP A 2 0.48 -26.89 -22.28
CA ASP A 2 1.25 -27.57 -21.22
C ASP A 2 2.50 -28.33 -21.71
N LYS A 3 2.74 -28.37 -23.03
CA LYS A 3 3.90 -29.03 -23.64
C LYS A 3 4.86 -28.07 -24.34
N ILE A 4 4.53 -26.78 -24.42
CA ILE A 4 5.37 -25.79 -25.10
C ILE A 4 6.39 -25.23 -24.13
N VAL A 5 7.66 -25.19 -24.54
CA VAL A 5 8.74 -24.53 -23.82
C VAL A 5 9.16 -23.30 -24.62
N MET A 6 9.24 -22.14 -23.96
CA MET A 6 9.68 -20.90 -24.61
C MET A 6 11.20 -20.84 -24.70
N GLY A 7 11.75 -20.59 -25.89
CA GLY A 7 13.17 -20.32 -26.07
C GLY A 7 13.53 -18.89 -25.67
N ILE A 8 14.55 -18.72 -24.84
CA ILE A 8 15.09 -17.44 -24.39
C ILE A 8 16.60 -17.42 -24.71
N PRO A 9 17.08 -16.56 -25.62
CA PRO A 9 18.50 -16.52 -25.96
C PRO A 9 19.29 -15.79 -24.87
N PHE A 10 20.47 -16.30 -24.52
CA PHE A 10 21.46 -15.59 -23.69
C PHE A 10 22.53 -14.92 -24.56
N PHE A 11 22.13 -14.52 -25.76
CA PHE A 11 22.98 -13.90 -26.76
C PHE A 11 22.20 -12.86 -27.53
N GLY A 12 22.94 -12.01 -28.24
CA GLY A 12 22.43 -11.05 -29.19
C GLY A 12 22.94 -11.27 -30.60
N HIS A 13 22.47 -10.45 -31.52
CA HIS A 13 22.88 -10.44 -32.92
C HIS A 13 23.37 -9.06 -33.35
N ASN A 14 24.59 -9.04 -33.86
CA ASN A 14 25.14 -7.92 -34.62
C ASN A 14 25.18 -8.34 -36.10
N GLY A 15 24.10 -8.03 -36.83
CA GLY A 15 23.86 -8.62 -38.15
C GLY A 15 23.74 -10.14 -38.03
N ASP A 16 24.50 -10.88 -38.83
CA ASP A 16 24.50 -12.36 -38.82
C ASP A 16 25.38 -12.95 -37.70
N LYS A 17 26.12 -12.11 -36.95
CA LYS A 17 27.02 -12.56 -35.89
C LYS A 17 26.30 -12.64 -34.55
N GLU A 18 26.30 -13.82 -33.95
CA GLU A 18 25.90 -14.05 -32.56
C GLU A 18 26.96 -13.51 -31.59
N VAL A 19 26.51 -12.92 -30.49
CA VAL A 19 27.35 -12.39 -29.41
C VAL A 19 26.74 -12.79 -28.08
N ASP A 20 27.44 -13.64 -27.32
CA ASP A 20 26.99 -14.10 -26.00
C ASP A 20 26.85 -12.92 -25.03
N PHE A 21 25.89 -13.00 -24.10
CA PHE A 21 25.55 -11.90 -23.19
C PHE A 21 26.75 -11.43 -22.37
N ASN A 22 27.59 -12.36 -21.90
CA ASN A 22 28.81 -12.06 -21.16
C ASN A 22 29.95 -11.47 -22.02
N GLU A 23 29.85 -11.53 -23.34
CA GLU A 23 30.81 -10.93 -24.28
C GLU A 23 30.37 -9.56 -24.78
N ILE A 24 29.18 -9.09 -24.40
CA ILE A 24 28.65 -7.80 -24.86
C ILE A 24 29.47 -6.66 -24.24
N VAL A 25 30.12 -5.88 -25.12
CA VAL A 25 30.84 -4.66 -24.74
C VAL A 25 29.90 -3.46 -24.89
N PHE A 26 29.53 -2.86 -23.76
CA PHE A 26 28.63 -1.69 -23.73
C PHE A 26 29.35 -0.36 -24.00
N ASP A 27 30.65 -0.27 -23.72
CA ASP A 27 31.42 0.97 -23.84
C ASP A 27 31.43 1.51 -25.27
N GLY A 28 31.07 2.80 -25.40
CA GLY A 28 31.01 3.48 -26.70
C GLY A 28 29.76 3.19 -27.53
N TYR A 29 28.75 2.55 -26.94
CA TYR A 29 27.44 2.31 -27.53
C TYR A 29 26.32 2.93 -26.66
N GLU A 30 25.22 3.33 -27.30
CA GLU A 30 24.01 3.78 -26.60
C GLU A 30 23.00 2.64 -26.49
N LYS A 31 22.64 2.26 -25.26
CA LYS A 31 21.56 1.30 -24.99
C LYS A 31 20.19 1.94 -25.25
N LYS A 32 19.33 1.22 -25.97
CA LYS A 32 17.94 1.58 -26.29
C LYS A 32 17.02 0.41 -25.94
N TRP A 33 15.72 0.70 -25.90
CA TRP A 33 14.67 -0.27 -25.59
C TRP A 33 13.56 -0.18 -26.62
N ASP A 34 13.09 -1.31 -27.12
CA ASP A 34 11.86 -1.39 -27.90
C ASP A 34 10.70 -1.77 -26.97
N ASP A 35 9.79 -0.82 -26.72
CA ASP A 35 8.69 -1.04 -25.78
C ASP A 35 7.52 -1.86 -26.37
N VAL A 36 7.54 -2.16 -27.66
CA VAL A 36 6.56 -3.07 -28.28
C VAL A 36 7.10 -4.50 -28.23
N ALA A 37 8.35 -4.70 -28.66
CA ALA A 37 8.99 -6.01 -28.68
C ALA A 37 9.52 -6.46 -27.30
N LYS A 38 9.62 -5.52 -26.36
CA LYS A 38 10.14 -5.73 -24.99
C LYS A 38 11.56 -6.31 -24.96
N VAL A 39 12.44 -5.75 -25.79
CA VAL A 39 13.86 -6.16 -25.88
C VAL A 39 14.79 -4.95 -25.95
N PRO A 40 16.02 -5.06 -25.40
CA PRO A 40 17.04 -4.04 -25.54
C PRO A 40 17.78 -4.15 -26.88
N TYR A 41 18.39 -3.05 -27.30
CA TYR A 41 19.35 -3.02 -28.40
C TYR A 41 20.38 -1.92 -28.19
N LEU A 42 21.58 -2.08 -28.76
CA LEU A 42 22.63 -1.08 -28.77
C LEU A 42 22.63 -0.33 -30.10
N THR A 43 22.97 0.95 -30.02
CA THR A 43 23.17 1.83 -31.17
C THR A 43 24.55 2.46 -31.16
N LYS A 44 25.09 2.74 -32.34
CA LYS A 44 26.31 3.53 -32.54
C LYS A 44 26.07 4.54 -33.65
N ASN A 45 26.31 5.82 -33.38
CA ASN A 45 26.05 6.92 -34.34
C ASN A 45 24.61 6.90 -34.90
N GLY A 46 23.62 6.57 -34.05
CA GLY A 46 22.21 6.51 -34.43
C GLY A 46 21.79 5.28 -35.22
N GLN A 47 22.69 4.33 -35.50
CA GLN A 47 22.37 3.06 -36.15
C GLN A 47 22.33 1.92 -35.14
N MET A 48 21.36 1.02 -35.26
CA MET A 48 21.28 -0.20 -34.46
C MET A 48 22.40 -1.16 -34.86
N VAL A 49 23.11 -1.68 -33.87
CA VAL A 49 24.30 -2.53 -34.08
C VAL A 49 24.25 -3.85 -33.32
N LEU A 50 23.44 -3.98 -32.28
CA LEU A 50 23.29 -5.23 -31.54
C LEU A 50 21.89 -5.30 -30.94
N THR A 51 21.10 -6.32 -31.27
CA THR A 51 19.91 -6.68 -30.50
C THR A 51 20.29 -7.79 -29.55
N TYR A 52 19.83 -7.78 -28.30
CA TYR A 52 20.22 -8.80 -27.33
C TYR A 52 19.12 -8.97 -26.26
N ASP A 53 19.33 -9.89 -25.32
CA ASP A 53 18.49 -10.04 -24.13
C ASP A 53 19.24 -9.57 -22.89
N ASP A 54 18.56 -8.85 -22.00
CA ASP A 54 19.04 -8.52 -20.67
C ASP A 54 18.10 -9.07 -19.59
N ALA A 55 18.43 -8.84 -18.31
CA ALA A 55 17.61 -9.33 -17.21
C ALA A 55 16.12 -8.95 -17.35
N LEU A 56 15.83 -7.72 -17.79
CA LEU A 56 14.45 -7.24 -17.92
C LEU A 56 13.70 -7.96 -19.06
N SER A 57 14.29 -8.09 -20.25
CA SER A 57 13.62 -8.80 -21.35
C SER A 57 13.45 -10.29 -21.05
N VAL A 58 14.40 -10.89 -20.35
CA VAL A 58 14.34 -12.28 -19.88
C VAL A 58 13.24 -12.49 -18.83
N GLU A 59 13.12 -11.60 -17.85
CA GLU A 59 12.02 -11.61 -16.86
C GLU A 59 10.66 -11.51 -17.55
N LEU A 60 10.51 -10.61 -18.53
CA LEU A 60 9.25 -10.45 -19.26
C LEU A 60 8.90 -11.69 -20.09
N LYS A 61 9.89 -12.37 -20.68
CA LYS A 61 9.68 -13.66 -21.38
C LYS A 61 9.31 -14.78 -20.41
N ALA A 62 9.95 -14.84 -19.25
CA ALA A 62 9.59 -15.79 -18.19
C ALA A 62 8.18 -15.51 -17.62
N GLN A 63 7.78 -14.24 -17.51
CA GLN A 63 6.43 -13.87 -17.10
C GLN A 63 5.43 -14.27 -18.18
N TYR A 64 5.76 -14.12 -19.46
CA TYR A 64 4.94 -14.60 -20.56
C TYR A 64 4.72 -16.13 -20.50
N VAL A 65 5.74 -16.91 -20.11
CA VAL A 65 5.60 -18.36 -19.86
C VAL A 65 4.56 -18.63 -18.77
N LYS A 66 4.59 -17.91 -17.64
CA LYS A 66 3.58 -18.01 -16.57
C LYS A 66 2.19 -17.59 -17.07
N ASP A 67 2.08 -16.42 -17.69
CA ASP A 67 0.81 -15.82 -18.14
C ASP A 67 0.08 -16.67 -19.19
N LYS A 68 0.83 -17.42 -20.01
CA LYS A 68 0.30 -18.30 -21.06
C LYS A 68 0.20 -19.77 -20.65
N ASP A 69 0.52 -20.10 -19.40
CA ASP A 69 0.50 -21.47 -18.88
C ASP A 69 1.30 -22.43 -19.80
N LEU A 70 2.51 -21.99 -20.15
CA LEU A 70 3.46 -22.81 -20.91
C LEU A 70 4.19 -23.78 -19.98
N ARG A 71 4.80 -24.84 -20.53
CA ARG A 71 5.51 -25.86 -19.76
C ARG A 71 6.73 -25.31 -19.01
N GLY A 72 7.37 -24.28 -19.56
CA GLY A 72 8.57 -23.67 -18.99
C GLY A 72 9.36 -22.87 -20.00
N ALA A 73 10.59 -22.51 -19.63
CA ALA A 73 11.57 -21.87 -20.51
C ALA A 73 12.77 -22.79 -20.76
N MET A 74 13.37 -22.62 -21.94
CA MET A 74 14.67 -23.16 -22.33
C MET A 74 15.54 -21.97 -22.73
N TYR A 75 16.79 -21.96 -22.33
CA TYR A 75 17.75 -20.96 -22.78
C TYR A 75 18.98 -21.61 -23.43
N TRP A 76 19.51 -20.92 -24.44
CA TRP A 76 20.76 -21.26 -25.09
C TRP A 76 21.73 -20.08 -24.91
N ASN A 77 22.87 -20.26 -24.24
CA ASN A 77 23.19 -21.39 -23.36
C ASN A 77 23.75 -20.87 -22.03
N ILE A 78 23.92 -21.76 -21.04
CA ILE A 78 24.31 -21.36 -19.69
C ILE A 78 25.67 -20.65 -19.64
N GLU A 79 26.60 -21.01 -20.52
CA GLU A 79 27.95 -20.44 -20.59
C GLU A 79 27.96 -19.01 -21.14
N ALA A 80 26.86 -18.57 -21.78
CA ALA A 80 26.71 -17.22 -22.30
C ALA A 80 26.25 -16.21 -21.22
N ASP A 81 25.84 -16.68 -20.04
CA ASP A 81 25.50 -15.82 -18.90
C ASP A 81 26.76 -15.19 -18.28
N ASP A 82 26.59 -14.10 -17.54
CA ASP A 82 27.70 -13.45 -16.87
C ASP A 82 28.11 -14.18 -15.58
N ALA A 83 29.23 -13.76 -14.98
CA ALA A 83 29.75 -14.35 -13.74
C ALA A 83 28.78 -14.21 -12.55
N ASN A 84 27.78 -13.33 -12.65
CA ASN A 84 26.76 -13.11 -11.62
C ASN A 84 25.49 -13.95 -11.86
N TRP A 85 25.44 -14.72 -12.95
CA TRP A 85 24.28 -15.50 -13.40
C TRP A 85 23.06 -14.62 -13.67
N THR A 86 23.26 -13.39 -14.15
CA THR A 86 22.23 -12.35 -14.27
C THR A 86 20.98 -12.85 -14.99
N LEU A 87 21.11 -13.52 -16.14
CA LEU A 87 19.96 -13.97 -16.93
C LEU A 87 19.33 -15.25 -16.36
N SER A 88 20.14 -16.17 -15.84
CA SER A 88 19.66 -17.40 -15.19
C SER A 88 18.84 -17.10 -13.95
N LYS A 89 19.30 -16.13 -13.13
CA LYS A 89 18.59 -15.67 -11.93
C LYS A 89 17.28 -14.98 -12.31
N ALA A 90 17.25 -14.19 -13.38
CA ALA A 90 16.01 -13.59 -13.91
C ALA A 90 14.96 -14.65 -14.28
N ILE A 91 15.35 -15.73 -14.97
CA ILE A 91 14.43 -16.84 -15.29
C ILE A 91 13.99 -17.58 -14.02
N ALA A 92 14.92 -17.94 -13.15
CA ALA A 92 14.64 -18.72 -11.94
C ALA A 92 13.76 -17.94 -10.95
N GLY A 93 13.99 -16.63 -10.80
CA GLY A 93 13.19 -15.76 -9.97
C GLY A 93 11.73 -15.71 -10.40
N VAL A 94 11.47 -15.72 -11.72
CA VAL A 94 10.11 -15.72 -12.25
C VAL A 94 9.51 -17.12 -12.30
N LEU A 95 10.19 -18.15 -12.81
CA LEU A 95 9.54 -19.46 -13.04
C LEU A 95 9.56 -20.39 -11.82
N LEU A 96 10.56 -20.25 -10.96
CA LEU A 96 10.78 -21.15 -9.83
C LEU A 96 10.59 -20.45 -8.48
N ASP A 97 10.23 -19.15 -8.50
CA ASP A 97 10.20 -18.27 -7.34
C ASP A 97 11.54 -18.34 -6.55
N TRP A 98 12.64 -18.56 -7.28
CA TRP A 98 13.97 -18.74 -6.71
C TRP A 98 14.52 -17.42 -6.18
N LYS A 99 15.06 -17.43 -4.96
CA LYS A 99 15.69 -16.29 -4.29
C LYS A 99 17.16 -16.60 -4.08
N ASP A 100 18.04 -15.64 -4.34
CA ASP A 100 19.48 -15.84 -4.21
C ASP A 100 19.85 -16.03 -2.72
N PRO A 101 20.29 -17.24 -2.31
CA PRO A 101 20.61 -17.50 -0.91
C PRO A 101 21.89 -16.79 -0.44
N SER A 102 22.69 -16.26 -1.36
CA SER A 102 23.90 -15.47 -1.07
C SER A 102 23.64 -13.96 -1.05
N ALA A 103 22.50 -13.54 -1.58
CA ALA A 103 22.03 -12.18 -1.35
C ALA A 103 21.61 -12.06 0.13
N PRO A 104 21.97 -10.98 0.80
CA PRO A 104 21.80 -10.87 2.25
C PRO A 104 20.34 -11.10 2.63
N GLN A 105 20.06 -12.11 3.45
CA GLN A 105 18.72 -12.61 3.86
C GLN A 105 17.85 -11.62 4.67
N GLU A 106 17.81 -10.34 4.28
CA GLU A 106 16.90 -9.27 4.75
C GLU A 106 16.17 -8.56 3.57
N GLU A 107 16.09 -9.19 2.40
CA GLU A 107 16.10 -8.55 1.06
C GLU A 107 15.03 -7.52 0.67
N ALA A 108 13.88 -7.44 1.34
CA ALA A 108 12.89 -6.40 1.03
C ALA A 108 12.71 -5.45 2.22
N PHE A 109 12.79 -4.16 1.94
CA PHE A 109 12.59 -3.11 2.94
C PHE A 109 11.18 -3.23 3.52
N LEU A 110 11.09 -3.39 4.84
CA LEU A 110 9.78 -3.42 5.49
C LEU A 110 9.16 -2.03 5.38
N ALA A 111 8.12 -1.89 4.55
CA ALA A 111 7.44 -0.62 4.27
C ALA A 111 6.41 -0.24 5.34
N THR A 112 6.15 -1.14 6.28
CA THR A 112 5.26 -0.95 7.43
C THR A 112 6.10 -0.77 8.70
N ASN A 113 5.65 0.05 9.65
CA ASN A 113 6.26 0.11 10.98
C ASN A 113 6.34 -1.31 11.59
N SER A 114 7.48 -1.69 12.17
CA SER A 114 7.72 -3.06 12.64
C SER A 114 6.76 -3.51 13.75
N TYR A 115 6.31 -2.57 14.60
CA TYR A 115 5.31 -2.84 15.63
C TYR A 115 3.95 -3.18 15.01
N VAL A 116 3.57 -2.41 13.98
CA VAL A 116 2.32 -2.63 13.24
C VAL A 116 2.39 -3.89 12.40
N GLN A 117 3.52 -4.16 11.74
CA GLN A 117 3.72 -5.40 11.00
C GLN A 117 3.53 -6.62 11.90
N LYS A 118 4.20 -6.63 13.06
CA LYS A 118 4.09 -7.72 14.02
C LYS A 118 2.66 -7.89 14.55
N TYR A 119 1.96 -6.78 14.84
CA TYR A 119 0.54 -6.82 15.20
C TYR A 119 -0.31 -7.49 14.12
N MET A 120 -0.11 -7.11 12.86
CA MET A 120 -0.87 -7.65 11.73
C MET A 120 -0.65 -9.16 11.52
N GLU A 121 0.57 -9.64 11.77
CA GLU A 121 0.98 -11.04 11.68
C GLU A 121 0.49 -11.91 12.85
N GLU A 122 0.59 -11.41 14.08
CA GLU A 122 0.38 -12.22 15.29
C GLU A 122 -1.05 -12.15 15.82
N VAL A 123 -1.75 -11.04 15.61
CA VAL A 123 -3.11 -10.88 16.15
C VAL A 123 -4.10 -11.56 15.22
N ASN A 124 -5.00 -12.36 15.79
CA ASN A 124 -6.17 -12.88 15.11
C ASN A 124 -7.36 -12.83 16.06
N TYR A 125 -8.46 -12.21 15.63
CA TYR A 125 -9.69 -12.18 16.40
C TYR A 125 -10.59 -13.34 15.96
N PRO A 126 -10.89 -14.31 16.84
CA PRO A 126 -11.77 -15.41 16.45
C PRO A 126 -13.18 -14.87 16.18
N CYS A 127 -13.73 -15.33 15.07
CA CYS A 127 -15.09 -15.05 14.67
C CYS A 127 -15.99 -16.07 15.37
N THR A 128 -16.82 -15.65 16.33
CA THR A 128 -17.84 -16.54 16.92
C THR A 128 -19.20 -16.23 16.29
N ASN A 129 -19.77 -17.21 15.57
CA ASN A 129 -21.14 -17.16 15.06
C ASN A 129 -22.21 -17.37 16.16
N ASN A 130 -21.85 -17.22 17.44
CA ASN A 130 -22.72 -17.56 18.57
C ASN A 130 -23.13 -16.27 19.33
N PRO A 131 -24.39 -15.81 19.18
CA PRO A 131 -24.89 -14.64 19.89
C PRO A 131 -25.03 -14.84 21.41
N ASP A 132 -25.07 -16.09 21.92
CA ASP A 132 -25.33 -16.41 23.33
C ASP A 132 -24.08 -16.76 24.17
N THR A 133 -22.91 -16.97 23.54
CA THR A 133 -21.63 -17.12 24.28
C THR A 133 -20.87 -15.81 24.44
N ASP A 134 -21.55 -14.68 24.21
CA ASP A 134 -21.02 -13.32 24.23
C ASP A 134 -20.82 -12.74 25.65
N LYS A 135 -20.44 -13.59 26.62
CA LYS A 135 -20.00 -13.13 27.94
C LYS A 135 -18.55 -12.65 27.80
N GLU A 136 -18.41 -11.43 27.27
CA GLU A 136 -17.14 -10.79 26.87
C GLU A 136 -16.52 -11.51 25.65
N TYR A 137 -16.45 -10.94 24.45
CA TYR A 137 -15.33 -10.12 23.99
C TYR A 137 -13.91 -10.45 24.58
N SER A 138 -13.68 -11.68 25.06
CA SER A 138 -12.49 -12.14 25.77
C SER A 138 -11.34 -12.47 24.82
N TYR A 139 -10.81 -11.44 24.16
CA TYR A 139 -9.37 -11.39 23.86
C TYR A 139 -8.86 -10.09 24.46
N SER A 140 -8.90 -10.03 25.78
CA SER A 140 -8.38 -8.95 26.62
C SER A 140 -6.86 -9.03 26.78
N SER A 141 -6.18 -9.90 26.04
CA SER A 141 -4.74 -9.96 25.97
C SER A 141 -4.30 -9.99 24.51
N VAL A 142 -3.64 -8.93 24.07
CA VAL A 142 -2.45 -9.15 23.23
C VAL A 142 -1.51 -9.94 24.13
N ILE A 143 -1.55 -11.27 24.06
CA ILE A 143 -0.64 -12.12 24.86
C ILE A 143 0.76 -11.79 24.37
N GLY A 144 1.53 -11.10 25.20
CA GLY A 144 2.96 -10.92 25.00
C GLY A 144 3.33 -10.16 23.72
N TYR A 145 3.14 -8.84 23.72
CA TYR A 145 4.03 -7.99 22.92
C TYR A 145 5.25 -7.61 23.79
N PRO A 146 6.35 -8.40 23.80
CA PRO A 146 7.53 -8.12 24.62
C PRO A 146 8.43 -7.01 24.06
N GLY A 147 8.10 -6.43 22.90
CA GLY A 147 8.85 -5.28 22.40
C GLY A 147 8.47 -4.07 23.23
N GLY A 148 9.38 -3.57 24.07
CA GLY A 148 9.18 -2.32 24.81
C GLY A 148 8.41 -1.31 23.95
N GLY A 149 7.27 -0.83 24.46
CA GLY A 149 6.40 0.05 23.71
C GLY A 149 7.21 1.26 23.21
N PRO A 150 7.06 1.67 21.94
CA PRO A 150 7.74 2.85 21.44
C PRO A 150 7.33 4.08 22.26
N SER A 151 8.17 5.11 22.26
CA SER A 151 7.87 6.38 22.93
C SER A 151 6.56 6.99 22.37
N GLU A 152 5.92 7.91 23.10
CA GLU A 152 4.73 8.65 22.64
C GLU A 152 4.88 9.30 21.25
N ASN A 153 6.11 9.39 20.71
CA ASN A 153 6.41 10.05 19.45
C ASN A 153 6.58 9.09 18.24
N ASP A 154 6.70 7.78 18.43
CA ASP A 154 7.24 6.88 17.38
C ASP A 154 6.28 5.76 16.90
N VAL A 155 5.08 5.66 17.45
CA VAL A 155 4.23 4.45 17.35
C VAL A 155 3.59 4.24 15.98
N GLU A 156 3.43 5.30 15.17
CA GLU A 156 2.61 5.27 13.96
C GLU A 156 3.35 5.59 12.64
N ILE A 157 4.61 6.01 12.73
CA ILE A 157 5.32 6.56 11.57
C ILE A 157 5.84 5.38 10.71
N PRO A 158 5.50 5.31 9.41
CA PRO A 158 6.08 4.33 8.51
C PRO A 158 7.59 4.57 8.35
N PRO A 159 8.40 3.52 8.16
CA PRO A 159 9.84 3.67 8.03
C PRO A 159 10.20 4.37 6.72
N THR A 160 11.34 5.05 6.74
CA THR A 160 11.90 5.79 5.61
C THR A 160 13.00 4.98 4.94
N TYR A 161 12.96 4.87 3.61
CA TYR A 161 14.06 4.32 2.84
C TYR A 161 14.91 5.46 2.28
N THR A 162 16.21 5.49 2.60
CA THR A 162 17.13 6.50 2.08
C THR A 162 17.84 5.97 0.85
N ILE A 163 17.55 6.58 -0.31
CA ILE A 163 18.35 6.37 -1.52
C ILE A 163 19.62 7.20 -1.38
N THR A 164 20.79 6.62 -1.67
CA THR A 164 22.09 7.30 -1.66
C THR A 164 22.78 7.15 -3.02
N TRP A 165 23.53 8.17 -3.41
CA TRP A 165 24.32 8.18 -4.65
C TRP A 165 25.49 9.16 -4.53
N THR A 166 26.39 9.14 -5.51
CA THR A 166 27.52 10.09 -5.56
C THR A 166 27.02 11.49 -5.97
N PRO A 167 27.16 12.54 -5.14
CA PRO A 167 26.67 13.87 -5.49
C PRO A 167 27.32 14.43 -6.75
N ALA A 168 26.51 14.96 -7.68
CA ALA A 168 27.00 15.75 -8.79
C ALA A 168 27.24 17.23 -8.39
N SER A 169 28.12 17.91 -9.14
CA SER A 169 28.48 19.32 -8.94
C SER A 169 27.39 20.32 -9.37
N GLY A 170 26.43 19.89 -10.20
CA GLY A 170 25.30 20.69 -10.68
C GLY A 170 23.96 20.31 -10.06
N SER A 171 22.87 20.92 -10.54
CA SER A 171 21.51 20.51 -10.16
C SER A 171 21.24 19.07 -10.62
N GLN A 172 20.53 18.32 -9.78
CA GLN A 172 20.21 16.92 -9.98
C GLN A 172 18.70 16.71 -9.86
N THR A 173 18.20 15.64 -10.48
CA THR A 173 16.81 15.22 -10.34
C THR A 173 16.78 13.73 -10.04
N LEU A 174 16.19 13.36 -8.91
CA LEU A 174 15.91 11.97 -8.58
C LEU A 174 14.48 11.66 -9.03
N ARG A 175 14.30 10.58 -9.79
CA ARG A 175 12.99 10.00 -10.07
C ARG A 175 12.89 8.63 -9.43
N VAL A 176 11.73 8.34 -8.86
CA VAL A 176 11.40 7.04 -8.27
C VAL A 176 10.13 6.51 -8.95
N SER A 177 10.14 5.23 -9.29
CA SER A 177 9.08 4.55 -10.03
C SER A 177 8.68 3.26 -9.35
N GLU A 178 7.37 3.05 -9.24
CA GLU A 178 6.74 1.79 -8.82
C GLU A 178 5.91 1.17 -9.96
N GLY A 179 6.17 1.62 -11.20
CA GLY A 179 5.38 1.32 -12.38
C GLY A 179 5.23 2.52 -13.30
N ASP A 180 5.33 3.74 -12.77
CA ASP A 180 5.46 4.99 -13.52
C ASP A 180 6.50 5.93 -12.88
N TRP A 181 7.15 6.79 -13.66
CA TRP A 181 8.18 7.73 -13.19
C TRP A 181 7.57 9.02 -12.62
N SER A 182 6.43 8.93 -11.93
CA SER A 182 5.63 10.09 -11.51
C SER A 182 6.19 10.81 -10.28
N ARG A 183 7.01 10.15 -9.45
CA ARG A 183 7.66 10.76 -8.28
C ARG A 183 8.99 11.38 -8.67
N GLU A 184 9.04 12.71 -8.70
CA GLU A 184 10.23 13.49 -9.04
C GLU A 184 10.65 14.40 -7.88
N TYR A 185 11.94 14.38 -7.56
CA TYR A 185 12.58 15.22 -6.56
C TYR A 185 13.65 16.07 -7.24
N THR A 186 13.45 17.40 -7.26
CA THR A 186 14.49 18.33 -7.70
C THR A 186 15.46 18.60 -6.54
N LEU A 187 16.74 18.37 -6.77
CA LEU A 187 17.77 18.40 -5.72
C LEU A 187 18.82 19.46 -6.02
N SER A 188 19.25 20.14 -4.96
CA SER A 188 20.36 21.09 -5.00
C SER A 188 21.69 20.39 -5.31
N ALA A 189 22.65 21.16 -5.84
CA ALA A 189 24.02 20.66 -6.04
C ALA A 189 24.63 20.15 -4.73
N GLY A 190 25.40 19.05 -4.80
CA GLY A 190 26.05 18.45 -3.63
C GLY A 190 25.16 17.54 -2.77
N VAL A 191 23.88 17.36 -3.11
CA VAL A 191 23.01 16.35 -2.47
C VAL A 191 23.31 14.96 -3.05
N GLY A 192 23.56 13.97 -2.18
CA GLY A 192 23.79 12.56 -2.54
C GLY A 192 22.88 11.59 -1.80
N LYS A 193 21.76 12.08 -1.25
CA LYS A 193 20.76 11.24 -0.60
C LYS A 193 19.37 11.85 -0.65
N GLN A 194 18.35 11.00 -0.66
CA GLN A 194 16.94 11.39 -0.56
C GLN A 194 16.15 10.31 0.17
N ASP A 195 15.36 10.75 1.15
CA ASP A 195 14.45 9.92 1.90
C ASP A 195 13.14 9.72 1.12
N ILE A 196 12.72 8.47 1.03
CA ILE A 196 11.45 8.05 0.41
C ILE A 196 10.55 7.46 1.49
N THR A 197 9.33 7.98 1.57
CA THR A 197 8.31 7.62 2.56
C THR A 197 7.07 7.04 1.89
N ASN A 198 6.11 6.56 2.69
CA ASN A 198 4.81 6.05 2.25
C ASN A 198 4.92 4.95 1.17
N LEU A 199 5.88 4.05 1.38
CA LEU A 199 6.15 2.93 0.49
C LEU A 199 5.03 1.90 0.55
N VAL A 200 4.60 1.41 -0.62
CA VAL A 200 3.55 0.38 -0.72
C VAL A 200 4.21 -0.98 -0.50
N PRO A 201 3.65 -1.88 0.32
CA PRO A 201 4.18 -3.22 0.48
C PRO A 201 4.11 -4.07 -0.80
N GLY A 202 5.11 -4.92 -1.03
CA GLY A 202 5.13 -5.87 -2.16
C GLY A 202 5.43 -5.22 -3.50
N VAL A 203 6.15 -4.10 -3.52
CA VAL A 203 6.45 -3.31 -4.72
C VAL A 203 7.95 -3.22 -4.94
N THR A 204 8.36 -3.39 -6.21
CA THR A 204 9.73 -3.09 -6.66
C THR A 204 9.79 -1.64 -7.10
N TYR A 205 10.56 -0.84 -6.36
CA TYR A 205 10.83 0.56 -6.66
C TYR A 205 12.10 0.68 -7.49
N LYS A 206 12.02 1.28 -8.67
CA LYS A 206 13.17 1.67 -9.51
C LYS A 206 13.46 3.15 -9.32
N TRP A 207 14.71 3.55 -9.34
CA TRP A 207 15.09 4.95 -9.20
C TRP A 207 16.25 5.33 -10.11
N GLN A 208 16.31 6.61 -10.48
CA GLN A 208 17.39 7.17 -11.29
C GLN A 208 17.67 8.62 -10.90
N VAL A 209 18.94 8.99 -10.88
CA VAL A 209 19.41 10.36 -10.71
C VAL A 209 19.90 10.88 -12.04
N THR A 210 19.39 12.02 -12.49
CA THR A 210 19.88 12.72 -13.68
C THR A 210 20.58 14.01 -13.31
N ALA A 211 21.73 14.29 -13.93
CA ALA A 211 22.45 15.55 -13.85
C ALA A 211 22.87 16.00 -15.25
N GLY A 212 22.67 17.28 -15.59
CA GLY A 212 23.00 17.80 -16.92
C GLY A 212 22.28 17.11 -18.09
N GLY A 213 21.14 16.46 -17.83
CA GLY A 213 20.35 15.73 -18.84
C GLY A 213 20.71 14.24 -18.99
N SER A 214 21.73 13.75 -18.29
CA SER A 214 22.15 12.34 -18.33
C SER A 214 21.87 11.64 -17.01
N ILE A 215 21.55 10.35 -17.06
CA ILE A 215 21.50 9.49 -15.86
C ILE A 215 22.92 9.34 -15.34
N VAL A 216 23.14 9.70 -14.07
CA VAL A 216 24.44 9.58 -13.39
C VAL A 216 24.46 8.41 -12.40
N GLU A 217 23.29 7.97 -11.93
CA GLU A 217 23.14 6.82 -11.03
C GLU A 217 21.74 6.23 -11.18
N SER A 218 21.57 4.93 -10.96
CA SER A 218 20.26 4.29 -10.91
C SER A 218 20.31 3.03 -10.07
N GLY A 219 19.15 2.60 -9.57
CA GLY A 219 19.04 1.34 -8.83
C GLY A 219 17.60 0.93 -8.63
N GLN A 220 17.41 -0.09 -7.81
CA GLN A 220 16.10 -0.53 -7.37
C GLN A 220 16.14 -1.09 -5.95
N PHE A 221 14.98 -1.14 -5.30
CA PHE A 221 14.78 -1.81 -4.02
C PHE A 221 13.38 -2.39 -3.96
N GLU A 222 13.20 -3.46 -3.21
CA GLU A 222 11.90 -4.10 -3.00
C GLU A 222 11.35 -3.76 -1.63
N THR A 223 10.02 -3.80 -1.51
CA THR A 223 9.32 -3.58 -0.25
C THR A 223 8.50 -4.79 0.16
N ARG A 224 8.35 -4.98 1.47
CA ARG A 224 7.47 -5.98 2.07
C ARG A 224 6.63 -5.37 3.18
N GLY A 225 5.64 -6.12 3.66
CA GLY A 225 4.74 -5.71 4.73
C GLY A 225 3.30 -6.10 4.41
N LEU A 226 2.41 -5.89 5.37
CA LEU A 226 0.98 -6.20 5.21
C LEU A 226 0.11 -4.96 5.02
N LEU A 227 0.55 -3.81 5.53
CA LEU A 227 -0.22 -2.58 5.56
C LEU A 227 0.54 -1.42 4.93
N HIS A 228 -0.08 -0.73 3.98
CA HIS A 228 0.42 0.55 3.49
C HIS A 228 0.07 1.66 4.49
N GLN A 229 0.98 1.90 5.42
CA GLN A 229 0.91 3.03 6.32
C GLN A 229 1.33 4.30 5.61
N VAL A 230 0.61 5.39 5.88
CA VAL A 230 0.93 6.70 5.31
C VAL A 230 1.09 7.73 6.41
N TYR A 231 2.10 8.57 6.26
CA TYR A 231 2.34 9.71 7.11
C TYR A 231 2.45 10.96 6.25
N PHE A 232 1.74 12.01 6.66
CA PHE A 232 1.76 13.30 5.98
C PHE A 232 2.22 14.38 6.95
N ALA A 233 3.35 14.99 6.63
CA ALA A 233 4.09 15.81 7.57
C ALA A 233 3.33 17.07 8.03
N PRO A 234 3.48 17.50 9.29
CA PRO A 234 4.08 16.78 10.42
C PRO A 234 3.06 16.02 11.29
N ASN A 235 1.75 16.18 11.04
CA ASN A 235 0.73 15.96 12.06
C ASN A 235 -0.48 15.15 11.60
N VAL A 236 -0.52 14.64 10.36
CA VAL A 236 -1.63 13.76 9.96
C VAL A 236 -1.40 12.41 10.60
N ARG A 237 -2.24 12.12 11.59
CA ARG A 237 -2.21 10.91 12.38
C ARG A 237 -3.21 9.89 11.85
N ASN A 238 -3.07 8.67 12.32
CA ASN A 238 -3.89 7.50 12.06
C ASN A 238 -3.99 7.11 10.57
N GLY A 239 -2.93 7.40 9.80
CA GLY A 239 -2.91 7.34 8.34
C GLY A 239 -2.58 5.96 7.78
N ARG A 240 -3.48 5.39 6.97
CA ARG A 240 -3.24 4.13 6.23
C ARG A 240 -4.17 3.96 5.04
N ASP A 241 -3.79 3.12 4.10
CA ASP A 241 -4.64 2.60 3.03
C ASP A 241 -5.46 1.39 3.51
N LEU A 242 -6.62 1.12 2.89
CA LEU A 242 -7.45 -0.09 3.13
C LEU A 242 -7.01 -1.31 2.28
N GLY A 243 -5.98 -1.16 1.43
CA GLY A 243 -5.45 -2.21 0.59
C GLY A 243 -4.67 -3.28 1.35
N GLY A 244 -4.40 -4.40 0.68
CA GLY A 244 -3.62 -5.53 1.20
C GLY A 244 -4.44 -6.65 1.83
N TYR A 245 -5.65 -6.36 2.31
CA TYR A 245 -6.54 -7.37 2.86
C TYR A 245 -7.09 -8.34 1.81
N LYS A 246 -7.46 -9.54 2.25
CA LYS A 246 -8.20 -10.51 1.44
C LYS A 246 -9.69 -10.21 1.51
N GLY A 247 -10.30 -10.04 0.34
CA GLY A 247 -11.72 -9.80 0.16
C GLY A 247 -12.45 -10.99 -0.46
N LEU A 248 -13.57 -10.70 -1.10
CA LEU A 248 -14.47 -11.69 -1.70
C LEU A 248 -13.74 -12.59 -2.70
N GLY A 249 -13.92 -13.91 -2.53
CA GLY A 249 -13.30 -14.92 -3.41
C GLY A 249 -11.78 -15.04 -3.28
N GLY A 250 -11.18 -14.53 -2.18
CA GLY A 250 -9.74 -14.59 -1.95
C GLY A 250 -8.92 -13.55 -2.72
N LYS A 251 -9.59 -12.65 -3.46
CA LYS A 251 -8.97 -11.51 -4.14
C LYS A 251 -8.35 -10.53 -3.16
N THR A 252 -7.33 -9.82 -3.58
CA THR A 252 -6.67 -8.81 -2.74
C THR A 252 -7.30 -7.44 -2.97
N VAL A 253 -7.56 -6.70 -1.89
CA VAL A 253 -7.93 -5.29 -1.95
C VAL A 253 -6.72 -4.48 -2.45
N VAL A 254 -6.87 -3.75 -3.54
CA VAL A 254 -5.77 -2.96 -4.13
C VAL A 254 -5.41 -1.77 -3.26
N TYR A 255 -4.10 -1.47 -3.19
CA TYR A 255 -3.60 -0.24 -2.58
C TYR A 255 -3.88 0.99 -3.45
N ARG A 256 -3.70 2.17 -2.85
CA ARG A 256 -3.76 3.52 -3.41
C ARG A 256 -5.09 3.97 -3.96
N LYS A 257 -6.17 3.54 -3.32
CA LYS A 257 -7.53 3.90 -3.73
C LYS A 257 -8.37 4.45 -2.58
N LEU A 258 -8.26 3.86 -1.40
CA LEU A 258 -9.01 4.25 -0.22
C LEU A 258 -8.03 4.42 0.94
N TYR A 259 -7.88 5.67 1.37
CA TYR A 259 -7.06 6.04 2.50
C TYR A 259 -7.94 6.53 3.65
N ARG A 260 -7.51 6.24 4.87
CA ARG A 260 -8.14 6.71 6.09
C ARG A 260 -7.14 7.42 6.99
N GLY A 261 -7.62 8.35 7.80
CA GLY A 261 -6.82 8.94 8.86
C GLY A 261 -7.49 10.08 9.61
N GLY A 262 -6.68 10.88 10.30
CA GLY A 262 -7.09 12.04 11.07
C GLY A 262 -7.35 13.28 10.21
N ALA A 263 -7.85 14.32 10.87
CA ALA A 263 -8.20 15.56 10.20
C ALA A 263 -6.99 16.29 9.61
N ILE A 264 -7.17 16.92 8.44
CA ILE A 264 -6.10 17.57 7.68
C ILE A 264 -6.22 19.10 7.55
N HIS A 265 -7.15 19.69 8.31
CA HIS A 265 -7.38 21.14 8.33
C HIS A 265 -6.48 21.86 9.34
N GLY A 266 -6.33 23.18 9.16
CA GLY A 266 -5.58 24.03 10.08
C GLY A 266 -4.13 23.59 10.27
N SER A 267 -3.67 23.54 11.52
CA SER A 267 -2.30 23.13 11.88
C SER A 267 -2.03 21.62 11.80
N ARG A 268 -3.04 20.81 11.44
CA ARG A 268 -2.92 19.34 11.37
C ARG A 268 -2.20 18.85 10.11
N THR A 269 -2.03 19.71 9.10
CA THR A 269 -1.27 19.37 7.89
C THR A 269 -0.52 20.58 7.37
N SER A 270 0.79 20.43 7.19
CA SER A 270 1.64 21.49 6.62
C SER A 270 1.52 21.54 5.09
N SER A 271 2.06 22.59 4.47
CA SER A 271 2.20 22.66 3.01
C SER A 271 3.00 21.48 2.43
N ALA A 272 3.95 20.92 3.17
CA ALA A 272 4.68 19.72 2.77
C ALA A 272 3.77 18.48 2.80
N GLY A 273 3.05 18.26 3.90
CA GLY A 273 2.09 17.16 4.02
C GLY A 273 0.99 17.20 2.96
N LYS A 274 0.49 18.39 2.59
CA LYS A 274 -0.46 18.53 1.49
C LYS A 274 0.12 18.09 0.14
N LYS A 275 1.38 18.41 -0.13
CA LYS A 275 2.08 17.95 -1.34
C LYS A 275 2.27 16.43 -1.32
N GLU A 276 2.62 15.86 -0.17
CA GLU A 276 2.75 14.40 0.01
C GLU A 276 1.42 13.68 -0.25
N MET A 277 0.30 14.19 0.28
CA MET A 277 -1.04 13.64 0.01
C MET A 277 -1.38 13.67 -1.49
N LEU A 278 -1.07 14.77 -2.18
CA LEU A 278 -1.28 14.88 -3.62
C LEU A 278 -0.34 13.96 -4.41
N ALA A 279 0.88 13.72 -3.94
CA ALA A 279 1.86 12.80 -4.53
C ALA A 279 1.49 11.32 -4.32
N GLU A 280 0.79 10.98 -3.23
CA GLU A 280 0.12 9.67 -3.05
C GLU A 280 -1.04 9.46 -4.03
N GLY A 281 -1.45 10.49 -4.77
CA GLY A 281 -2.53 10.42 -5.74
C GLY A 281 -3.91 10.72 -5.17
N ILE A 282 -4.00 11.20 -3.93
CA ILE A 282 -5.29 11.58 -3.32
C ILE A 282 -5.92 12.72 -4.16
N ARG A 283 -7.14 12.48 -4.65
CA ARG A 283 -7.91 13.43 -5.50
C ARG A 283 -9.36 13.60 -5.04
N ALA A 284 -9.74 12.93 -3.95
CA ALA A 284 -11.02 13.10 -3.28
C ALA A 284 -10.84 13.04 -1.76
N GLU A 285 -11.65 13.81 -1.03
CA GLU A 285 -11.64 13.91 0.42
C GLU A 285 -13.07 13.78 0.97
N VAL A 286 -13.23 12.96 2.01
CA VAL A 286 -14.46 12.90 2.81
C VAL A 286 -14.16 13.31 4.25
N ASP A 287 -14.77 14.40 4.70
CA ASP A 287 -14.69 14.87 6.07
C ASP A 287 -15.94 14.46 6.86
N LEU A 288 -15.81 13.42 7.68
CA LEU A 288 -16.90 12.80 8.43
C LEU A 288 -17.21 13.54 9.74
N ARG A 289 -16.61 14.71 10.00
CA ARG A 289 -16.85 15.47 11.23
C ARG A 289 -18.26 16.07 11.26
N GLU A 290 -18.60 16.69 12.38
CA GLU A 290 -19.88 17.37 12.57
C GLU A 290 -19.92 18.61 11.67
N ALA A 291 -21.12 19.05 11.28
CA ALA A 291 -21.29 20.16 10.35
C ALA A 291 -20.63 21.46 10.84
N SER A 292 -20.50 21.65 12.15
CA SER A 292 -19.80 22.79 12.76
C SER A 292 -18.28 22.78 12.59
N ASP A 293 -17.69 21.61 12.29
CA ASP A 293 -16.25 21.41 12.32
C ASP A 293 -15.62 21.31 10.92
N VAL A 294 -16.43 21.13 9.88
CA VAL A 294 -15.96 20.89 8.51
C VAL A 294 -15.70 22.20 7.75
N PRO A 295 -14.59 22.31 7.01
CA PRO A 295 -14.36 23.46 6.13
C PRO A 295 -15.33 23.45 4.94
N SER A 296 -15.45 24.58 4.23
CA SER A 296 -16.27 24.66 3.00
C SER A 296 -15.64 23.98 1.78
N SER A 297 -14.35 23.64 1.83
CA SER A 297 -13.60 23.00 0.76
C SER A 297 -12.39 22.24 1.29
N SER A 298 -11.83 21.36 0.47
CA SER A 298 -10.64 20.57 0.81
C SER A 298 -9.43 21.47 1.13
N PRO A 299 -8.72 21.23 2.25
CA PRO A 299 -7.45 21.88 2.53
C PRO A 299 -6.34 21.58 1.52
N LEU A 300 -6.51 20.56 0.66
CA LEU A 300 -5.58 20.15 -0.40
C LEU A 300 -5.70 20.99 -1.68
N GLY A 301 -6.73 21.83 -1.77
CA GLY A 301 -6.95 22.74 -2.90
C GLY A 301 -8.14 22.34 -3.78
N SER A 302 -8.50 23.22 -4.71
CA SER A 302 -9.71 23.10 -5.53
C SER A 302 -9.70 21.95 -6.55
N SER A 303 -8.55 21.30 -6.77
CA SER A 303 -8.44 20.11 -7.62
C SER A 303 -8.90 18.83 -6.92
N VAL A 304 -9.09 18.86 -5.59
CA VAL A 304 -9.56 17.72 -4.80
C VAL A 304 -11.07 17.81 -4.63
N ALA A 305 -11.78 16.76 -5.04
CA ALA A 305 -13.22 16.66 -4.82
C ALA A 305 -13.49 16.53 -3.32
N PHE A 306 -14.33 17.40 -2.75
CA PHE A 306 -14.58 17.45 -1.31
C PHE A 306 -16.03 17.10 -0.99
N TYR A 307 -16.22 16.30 0.05
CA TYR A 307 -17.56 15.95 0.57
C TYR A 307 -17.56 15.90 2.09
N ALA A 308 -18.51 16.60 2.71
CA ALA A 308 -18.65 16.69 4.15
C ALA A 308 -20.12 16.52 4.55
N PRO A 309 -20.56 15.28 4.87
CA PRO A 309 -21.97 14.98 5.15
C PRO A 309 -22.46 15.55 6.49
N GLY A 310 -21.57 16.00 7.38
CA GLY A 310 -21.90 16.57 8.69
C GLY A 310 -22.55 15.54 9.63
N PHE A 311 -21.78 14.62 10.21
CA PHE A 311 -22.34 13.60 11.11
C PHE A 311 -22.51 14.14 12.55
N ASP A 312 -23.62 14.86 12.79
CA ASP A 312 -23.98 15.51 14.08
C ASP A 312 -24.56 14.54 15.13
N SER A 313 -24.15 13.27 15.07
CA SER A 313 -24.46 12.26 16.08
C SER A 313 -23.15 11.85 16.71
N GLY A 314 -23.10 11.75 18.04
CA GLY A 314 -21.91 11.26 18.75
C GLY A 314 -21.31 10.02 18.04
N TYR A 315 -19.99 9.90 18.07
CA TYR A 315 -19.20 9.05 17.19
C TYR A 315 -19.59 7.56 17.12
N ASN A 316 -20.39 7.06 18.06
CA ASN A 316 -20.93 5.70 18.10
C ASN A 316 -22.32 5.54 17.46
N HIS A 317 -22.83 6.52 16.71
CA HIS A 317 -24.21 6.49 16.24
C HIS A 317 -24.38 6.76 14.74
N MET A 318 -23.29 6.89 13.99
CA MET A 318 -23.30 7.16 12.56
C MET A 318 -24.24 6.23 11.76
N VAL A 319 -24.15 4.92 11.95
CA VAL A 319 -25.00 3.93 11.24
C VAL A 319 -26.44 3.85 11.76
N ARG A 320 -26.67 4.21 13.02
CA ARG A 320 -27.99 4.10 13.67
C ARG A 320 -28.86 5.32 13.37
N ASP A 321 -28.27 6.50 13.50
CA ASP A 321 -29.00 7.77 13.52
C ASP A 321 -28.93 8.51 12.18
N ASN A 322 -27.99 8.16 11.30
CA ASN A 322 -27.78 8.84 10.02
C ASN A 322 -27.70 7.90 8.81
N PRO A 323 -28.62 6.93 8.63
CA PRO A 323 -28.55 5.96 7.53
C PRO A 323 -28.53 6.61 6.14
N ASP A 324 -29.28 7.70 5.93
CA ASP A 324 -29.26 8.42 4.65
C ASP A 324 -27.88 9.04 4.34
N LYS A 325 -27.25 9.66 5.33
CA LYS A 325 -25.88 10.21 5.16
C LYS A 325 -24.87 9.09 4.94
N VAL A 326 -25.04 7.94 5.57
CA VAL A 326 -24.20 6.75 5.32
C VAL A 326 -24.35 6.27 3.88
N ARG A 327 -25.60 6.13 3.39
CA ARG A 327 -25.90 5.77 1.99
C ARG A 327 -25.21 6.73 1.02
N ASP A 328 -25.43 8.03 1.21
CA ASP A 328 -24.94 9.06 0.29
C ASP A 328 -23.42 9.14 0.33
N THR A 329 -22.80 8.99 1.51
CA THR A 329 -21.34 8.94 1.65
C THR A 329 -20.75 7.73 0.94
N PHE A 330 -21.30 6.54 1.13
CA PHE A 330 -20.83 5.33 0.46
C PHE A 330 -20.90 5.49 -1.07
N SER A 331 -22.04 5.93 -1.58
CA SER A 331 -22.28 6.13 -3.01
C SER A 331 -21.34 7.20 -3.60
N TRP A 332 -21.07 8.27 -2.85
CA TRP A 332 -20.14 9.32 -3.23
C TRP A 332 -18.70 8.80 -3.33
N VAL A 333 -18.25 8.00 -2.36
CA VAL A 333 -16.92 7.36 -2.38
C VAL A 333 -16.76 6.51 -3.64
N VAL A 334 -17.74 5.64 -3.93
CA VAL A 334 -17.70 4.78 -5.12
C VAL A 334 -17.71 5.58 -6.41
N ALA A 335 -18.49 6.67 -6.48
CA ALA A 335 -18.49 7.55 -7.65
C ALA A 335 -17.11 8.19 -7.91
N ARG A 336 -16.38 8.58 -6.86
CA ARG A 336 -15.01 9.10 -7.01
C ARG A 336 -14.01 8.01 -7.44
N LEU A 337 -14.16 6.80 -6.92
CA LEU A 337 -13.36 5.66 -7.38
C LEU A 337 -13.58 5.37 -8.88
N ARG A 338 -14.83 5.43 -9.36
CA ARG A 338 -15.16 5.30 -10.80
C ARG A 338 -14.48 6.34 -11.67
N GLU A 339 -14.29 7.55 -11.14
CA GLU A 339 -13.57 8.64 -11.82
C GLU A 339 -12.04 8.50 -11.74
N GLY A 340 -11.53 7.40 -11.15
CA GLY A 340 -10.11 7.21 -10.94
C GLY A 340 -9.51 8.13 -9.88
N LYS A 341 -10.31 8.63 -8.94
CA LYS A 341 -9.87 9.54 -7.87
C LYS A 341 -9.73 8.79 -6.54
N PRO A 342 -8.49 8.48 -6.09
CA PRO A 342 -8.27 7.95 -4.75
C PRO A 342 -8.83 8.87 -3.68
N VAL A 343 -9.50 8.27 -2.69
CA VAL A 343 -10.27 8.97 -1.66
C VAL A 343 -9.54 8.89 -0.33
N TYR A 344 -9.35 10.03 0.33
CA TYR A 344 -8.94 10.11 1.73
C TYR A 344 -10.15 10.47 2.59
N PHE A 345 -10.56 9.59 3.51
CA PHE A 345 -11.68 9.86 4.40
C PHE A 345 -11.23 9.94 5.86
N HIS A 346 -11.74 10.92 6.59
CA HIS A 346 -11.25 11.20 7.94
C HIS A 346 -12.34 11.72 8.87
N CYS A 347 -12.02 11.75 10.15
CA CYS A 347 -12.76 12.51 11.16
C CYS A 347 -11.77 13.37 11.95
N ALA A 348 -11.95 13.56 13.26
CA ALA A 348 -10.96 14.28 14.07
C ALA A 348 -9.66 13.49 14.27
N ALA A 349 -9.77 12.25 14.75
CA ALA A 349 -8.65 11.36 15.09
C ALA A 349 -8.49 10.18 14.10
N GLY A 350 -9.37 10.06 13.10
CA GLY A 350 -9.36 8.92 12.20
C GLY A 350 -9.82 7.60 12.82
N ARG A 351 -10.38 7.64 14.03
CA ARG A 351 -10.79 6.47 14.81
C ARG A 351 -12.22 6.07 14.48
N ASP A 352 -13.21 6.77 15.02
CA ASP A 352 -14.53 6.19 15.17
C ASP A 352 -15.44 6.31 13.94
N ARG A 353 -15.81 7.54 13.57
CA ARG A 353 -16.60 7.79 12.35
C ARG A 353 -15.87 7.27 11.11
N THR A 354 -14.55 7.47 11.08
CA THR A 354 -13.66 6.92 10.05
C THR A 354 -13.70 5.40 10.03
N ALA A 355 -13.54 4.70 11.16
CA ALA A 355 -13.61 3.25 11.17
C ALA A 355 -14.98 2.72 10.82
N THR A 356 -16.04 3.43 11.21
CA THR A 356 -17.40 3.05 10.85
C THR A 356 -17.55 3.02 9.33
N LEU A 357 -17.04 4.03 8.60
CA LEU A 357 -17.03 3.99 7.14
C LEU A 357 -16.09 2.91 6.59
N ALA A 358 -14.90 2.73 7.17
CA ALA A 358 -13.95 1.69 6.75
C ALA A 358 -14.56 0.29 6.85
N ILE A 359 -15.18 -0.06 7.99
CA ILE A 359 -15.86 -1.34 8.22
C ILE A 359 -16.94 -1.59 7.16
N LEU A 360 -17.72 -0.57 6.79
CA LEU A 360 -18.75 -0.70 5.74
C LEU A 360 -18.14 -0.97 4.36
N LEU A 361 -17.05 -0.27 4.02
CA LEU A 361 -16.32 -0.46 2.75
C LEU A 361 -15.63 -1.83 2.69
N GLU A 362 -14.87 -2.19 3.71
CA GLU A 362 -14.17 -3.48 3.86
C GLU A 362 -15.16 -4.65 3.89
N GLY A 363 -16.26 -4.52 4.63
CA GLY A 363 -17.32 -5.52 4.67
C GLY A 363 -17.99 -5.71 3.31
N ALA A 364 -18.25 -4.63 2.57
CA ALA A 364 -18.76 -4.71 1.20
C ALA A 364 -17.75 -5.39 0.25
N LEU A 365 -16.44 -5.19 0.46
CA LEU A 365 -15.35 -5.86 -0.25
C LEU A 365 -15.16 -7.33 0.14
N GLY A 366 -15.84 -7.81 1.19
CA GLY A 366 -15.74 -9.19 1.64
C GLY A 366 -14.58 -9.46 2.60
N VAL A 367 -13.95 -8.41 3.16
CA VAL A 367 -12.87 -8.55 4.15
C VAL A 367 -13.39 -9.27 5.41
N SER A 368 -12.56 -10.10 6.03
CA SER A 368 -12.94 -10.88 7.20
C SER A 368 -13.26 -9.99 8.42
N GLU A 369 -14.14 -10.45 9.32
CA GLU A 369 -14.41 -9.73 10.57
C GLU A 369 -13.14 -9.54 11.41
N SER A 370 -12.26 -10.56 11.41
CA SER A 370 -10.97 -10.49 12.10
C SER A 370 -10.12 -9.36 11.54
N ASP A 371 -10.01 -9.25 10.21
CA ASP A 371 -9.19 -8.23 9.56
C ASP A 371 -9.78 -6.82 9.68
N MET A 372 -11.12 -6.66 9.58
CA MET A 372 -11.79 -5.39 9.87
C MET A 372 -11.57 -4.94 11.32
N ALA A 373 -11.54 -5.90 12.26
CA ALA A 373 -11.22 -5.61 13.64
C ALA A 373 -9.75 -5.19 13.80
N LYS A 374 -8.81 -5.87 13.13
CA LYS A 374 -7.41 -5.44 13.09
C LYS A 374 -7.27 -4.02 12.56
N ASP A 375 -7.89 -3.70 11.43
CA ASP A 375 -7.85 -2.35 10.86
C ASP A 375 -8.35 -1.29 11.85
N TYR A 376 -9.47 -1.55 12.54
CA TYR A 376 -9.96 -0.63 13.57
C TYR A 376 -8.95 -0.42 14.70
N GLU A 377 -8.40 -1.51 15.24
CA GLU A 377 -7.50 -1.53 16.40
C GLU A 377 -6.11 -0.95 16.10
N LEU A 378 -5.69 -0.90 14.83
CA LEU A 378 -4.50 -0.13 14.43
C LEU A 378 -4.55 1.34 14.87
N THR A 379 -5.74 1.89 15.14
CA THR A 379 -5.87 3.23 15.69
C THR A 379 -5.15 3.42 17.02
N TYR A 380 -4.91 2.37 17.81
CA TYR A 380 -4.16 2.48 19.06
C TYR A 380 -2.65 2.63 18.87
N PHE A 381 -2.16 2.42 17.65
CA PHE A 381 -0.80 2.75 17.28
C PHE A 381 -0.64 4.25 16.97
N SER A 382 -1.74 5.00 16.93
CA SER A 382 -1.68 6.46 16.81
C SER A 382 -1.52 7.11 18.19
N PRO A 383 -0.48 7.93 18.42
CA PRO A 383 -0.24 8.55 19.71
C PRO A 383 -1.34 9.57 20.01
N THR A 384 -2.26 9.15 20.86
CA THR A 384 -3.21 9.98 21.57
C THR A 384 -3.37 9.33 22.95
N ASP A 385 -3.52 10.11 24.01
CA ASP A 385 -3.74 9.71 25.43
C ASP A 385 -4.90 8.72 25.71
N TRP A 386 -5.43 8.02 24.70
CA TRP A 386 -6.75 7.41 24.68
C TRP A 386 -6.74 5.88 24.53
N GLY A 387 -5.58 5.21 24.62
CA GLY A 387 -5.54 3.74 24.49
C GLY A 387 -4.25 2.98 24.82
N MET A 388 -3.15 3.67 25.14
CA MET A 388 -1.97 3.04 25.76
C MET A 388 -1.89 3.48 27.21
N SER A 389 -1.56 2.56 28.11
CA SER A 389 -1.23 2.90 29.51
C SER A 389 0.18 2.49 29.82
N SER A 390 0.91 3.37 30.48
CA SER A 390 2.27 3.07 30.93
C SER A 390 2.22 1.97 31.99
N ILE A 391 2.95 0.89 31.76
CA ILE A 391 3.30 -0.08 32.79
C ILE A 391 4.41 0.57 33.61
N LYS A 392 4.19 0.73 34.91
CA LYS A 392 5.16 1.32 35.83
C LYS A 392 5.70 0.24 36.77
N ASP A 393 6.98 0.29 37.09
CA ASP A 393 7.54 -0.48 38.20
C ASP A 393 7.05 0.07 39.54
N ASP A 394 7.42 -0.60 40.63
CA ASP A 394 7.03 -0.25 42.00
C ASP A 394 7.52 1.15 42.43
N ASN A 395 8.51 1.72 41.72
CA ASN A 395 9.03 3.06 41.95
C ASN A 395 8.36 4.12 41.06
N GLY A 396 7.36 3.73 40.28
CA GLY A 396 6.64 4.60 39.35
C GLY A 396 7.37 4.87 38.03
N LYS A 397 8.50 4.19 37.76
CA LYS A 397 9.23 4.32 36.49
C LYS A 397 8.51 3.54 35.41
N VAL A 398 8.29 4.17 34.25
CA VAL A 398 7.71 3.50 33.09
C VAL A 398 8.68 2.44 32.57
N ILE A 399 8.24 1.18 32.59
CA ILE A 399 9.01 0.00 32.12
C ILE A 399 8.39 -0.63 30.86
N GLY A 400 7.23 -0.17 30.45
CA GLY A 400 6.55 -0.62 29.23
C GLY A 400 5.23 0.11 29.02
N TYR A 401 4.48 -0.33 28.01
CA TYR A 401 3.14 0.18 27.72
C TYR A 401 2.21 -1.00 27.41
N GLU A 402 0.97 -0.94 27.87
CA GLU A 402 -0.08 -1.91 27.58
C GLU A 402 -1.24 -1.27 26.82
N TYR A 403 -1.89 -2.06 25.96
CA TYR A 403 -3.10 -1.66 25.26
C TYR A 403 -4.31 -1.79 26.19
N LYS A 404 -5.00 -0.67 26.46
CA LYS A 404 -6.23 -0.68 27.25
C LYS A 404 -7.41 -1.15 26.39
N HIS A 405 -7.72 -2.45 26.42
CA HIS A 405 -9.02 -3.10 26.09
C HIS A 405 -9.98 -2.34 25.16
N VAL A 406 -10.05 -2.65 23.84
CA VAL A 406 -10.71 -1.66 22.94
C VAL A 406 -11.62 -2.12 21.79
N ARG A 407 -11.71 -3.43 21.48
CA ARG A 407 -12.71 -3.93 20.51
C ARG A 407 -14.15 -3.66 20.99
N THR A 408 -14.32 -3.48 22.30
CA THR A 408 -15.59 -3.46 23.04
C THR A 408 -16.27 -2.09 23.19
N THR A 409 -15.60 -0.98 22.84
CA THR A 409 -16.00 0.30 23.44
C THR A 409 -16.73 1.25 22.49
N TYR A 410 -16.53 1.18 21.17
CA TYR A 410 -16.98 2.25 20.27
C TYR A 410 -17.54 1.79 18.91
N SER A 411 -16.84 2.06 17.80
CA SER A 411 -17.38 1.95 16.44
C SER A 411 -17.77 0.52 16.06
N PHE A 412 -16.90 -0.46 16.33
CA PHE A 412 -17.19 -1.87 16.05
C PHE A 412 -18.41 -2.37 16.83
N LYS A 413 -18.57 -1.92 18.08
CA LYS A 413 -19.74 -2.19 18.92
C LYS A 413 -21.00 -1.55 18.33
N SER A 414 -20.92 -0.30 17.85
CA SER A 414 -22.05 0.40 17.24
C SER A 414 -22.54 -0.30 15.97
N VAL A 415 -21.61 -0.63 15.07
CA VAL A 415 -21.89 -1.42 13.87
C VAL A 415 -22.54 -2.75 14.28
N ARG A 416 -22.02 -3.41 15.33
CA ARG A 416 -22.61 -4.66 15.82
C ARG A 416 -24.03 -4.54 16.34
N LYS A 417 -24.30 -3.60 17.22
CA LYS A 417 -25.65 -3.39 17.76
C LYS A 417 -26.67 -2.97 16.71
N THR A 418 -26.22 -2.24 15.69
CA THR A 418 -27.10 -1.65 14.69
C THR A 418 -27.34 -2.58 13.52
N ILE A 419 -26.29 -3.25 13.04
CA ILE A 419 -26.33 -4.16 11.90
C ILE A 419 -26.53 -5.59 12.41
N PHE A 420 -25.58 -6.14 13.15
CA PHE A 420 -25.57 -7.59 13.43
C PHE A 420 -26.65 -8.06 14.40
N GLU A 421 -26.95 -7.32 15.46
CA GLU A 421 -28.00 -7.72 16.43
C GLU A 421 -29.43 -7.58 15.88
N LYS A 422 -29.61 -6.83 14.78
CA LYS A 422 -30.93 -6.52 14.20
C LYS A 422 -31.20 -7.19 12.85
N THR A 423 -30.17 -7.67 12.16
CA THR A 423 -30.32 -8.42 10.91
C THR A 423 -30.31 -9.93 11.16
N ASP A 424 -30.97 -10.69 10.31
CA ASP A 424 -31.06 -12.15 10.38
C ASP A 424 -29.72 -12.87 10.05
N THR A 425 -29.71 -14.21 10.12
CA THR A 425 -28.56 -15.12 9.86
C THR A 425 -27.65 -14.75 8.67
N GLY A 426 -26.37 -15.12 8.78
CA GLY A 426 -25.31 -14.84 7.79
C GLY A 426 -24.00 -14.39 8.43
N THR A 427 -22.94 -14.37 7.61
CA THR A 427 -21.60 -13.84 7.94
C THR A 427 -21.64 -12.33 8.17
N TYR A 428 -20.58 -11.78 8.79
CA TYR A 428 -20.46 -10.35 9.07
C TYR A 428 -20.55 -9.49 7.80
N GLN A 429 -19.91 -9.95 6.72
CA GLN A 429 -19.88 -9.27 5.42
C GLN A 429 -21.26 -9.27 4.76
N GLU A 430 -21.96 -10.40 4.78
CA GLU A 430 -23.33 -10.50 4.24
C GLU A 430 -24.29 -9.55 4.96
N ARG A 431 -24.16 -9.42 6.28
CA ARG A 431 -25.00 -8.52 7.08
C ARG A 431 -24.70 -7.04 6.78
N ILE A 432 -23.43 -6.67 6.56
CA ILE A 432 -23.06 -5.32 6.09
C ILE A 432 -23.69 -5.03 4.72
N VAL A 433 -23.56 -5.93 3.75
CA VAL A 433 -24.14 -5.76 2.41
C VAL A 433 -25.66 -5.63 2.49
N LYS A 434 -26.33 -6.46 3.29
CA LYS A 434 -27.78 -6.36 3.54
C LYS A 434 -28.16 -5.00 4.11
N TYR A 435 -27.42 -4.50 5.10
CA TYR A 435 -27.65 -3.18 5.68
C TYR A 435 -27.47 -2.05 4.66
N LEU A 436 -26.40 -2.07 3.86
CA LEU A 436 -26.15 -1.08 2.82
C LEU A 436 -27.31 -1.02 1.82
N LEU A 437 -27.78 -2.18 1.35
CA LEU A 437 -28.95 -2.27 0.47
C LEU A 437 -30.23 -1.76 1.15
N GLN A 438 -30.43 -2.09 2.43
CA GLN A 438 -31.61 -1.66 3.20
C GLN A 438 -31.67 -0.13 3.37
N ILE A 439 -30.54 0.54 3.58
CA ILE A 439 -30.49 2.01 3.67
C ILE A 439 -30.51 2.68 2.29
N GLY A 440 -30.58 1.91 1.21
CA GLY A 440 -30.77 2.40 -0.16
C GLY A 440 -29.47 2.60 -0.95
N VAL A 441 -28.34 2.01 -0.53
CA VAL A 441 -27.13 1.99 -1.38
C VAL A 441 -27.44 1.15 -2.62
N PRO A 442 -27.23 1.67 -3.85
CA PRO A 442 -27.47 0.89 -5.06
C PRO A 442 -26.58 -0.36 -5.10
N GLN A 443 -27.14 -1.51 -5.49
CA GLN A 443 -26.34 -2.73 -5.74
C GLN A 443 -25.18 -2.45 -6.70
N LYS A 444 -25.41 -1.60 -7.70
CA LYS A 444 -24.38 -1.17 -8.65
C LYS A 444 -23.16 -0.54 -7.96
N ASP A 445 -23.35 0.26 -6.91
CA ASP A 445 -22.20 0.88 -6.23
C ASP A 445 -21.39 -0.16 -5.44
N ILE A 446 -22.05 -1.20 -4.88
CA ILE A 446 -21.35 -2.32 -4.23
C ILE A 446 -20.56 -3.13 -5.27
N ASP A 447 -21.16 -3.38 -6.43
CA ASP A 447 -20.52 -4.12 -7.52
C ASP A 447 -19.35 -3.34 -8.14
N ASP A 448 -19.52 -2.04 -8.37
CA ASP A 448 -18.47 -1.15 -8.87
C ASP A 448 -17.31 -1.07 -7.86
N LEU A 449 -17.61 -0.95 -6.55
CA LEU A 449 -16.60 -0.96 -5.49
C LEU A 449 -15.75 -2.23 -5.58
N ARG A 450 -16.40 -3.40 -5.63
CA ARG A 450 -15.71 -4.70 -5.76
C ARG A 450 -14.90 -4.80 -7.04
N SER A 451 -15.45 -4.36 -8.17
CA SER A 451 -14.77 -4.41 -9.47
C SER A 451 -13.53 -3.52 -9.53
N ILE A 452 -13.54 -2.38 -8.83
CA ILE A 452 -12.41 -1.44 -8.81
C ILE A 452 -11.35 -1.90 -7.82
N MET A 453 -11.78 -2.41 -6.67
CA MET A 453 -10.91 -2.62 -5.52
C MET A 453 -10.37 -4.04 -5.38
N LEU A 454 -10.98 -5.07 -5.98
CA LEU A 454 -10.55 -6.47 -5.82
C LEU A 454 -9.82 -6.98 -7.06
N LYS A 455 -8.56 -7.41 -6.88
CA LYS A 455 -7.74 -8.03 -7.93
C LYS A 455 -7.36 -9.46 -7.59
#